data_AF-A0A6M4JA20-F1
#
_entry.id   AF-A0A6M4JA20-F1
#
_cell.length_a   1.000
_cell.length_b   1.000
_cell.length_c   1.000
_cell.angle_alpha   90.00
_cell.angle_beta   90.00
_cell.angle_gamma   90.00
#
_symmetry.space_group_name_H-M   'P 1'
#
loop_
_entity.id
_entity.type
_entity.pdbx_description
1 polymer ?
#
loop_
_entity_poly.entity_id
_entity_poly.type
_entity_poly.pdbx_seq_one_letter_code
_entity_poly.pdbx_strand_id
1 'polypeptide(L)'
;MPINFFSFEVSSYLNLFLIALVIWPIIYQLILWRFFLKKFSFFKKNELITHSLRKSKIKNLIHYAIVGVVGLAATSILYLIGSLFLESEEFWIKNKMSVIAAIIFTAATSIIGLVTMGILISQMKINHKIDWNSIKNISIEKDLNFNNSDFQIRWLDPITKQYEEANQKVLNVEWKKDFNFYHSMSIKKNISFNVLNHYLAKADCFYFYGINAPEKNIEFICSAVVNQLIQEGLYENLDSAIDDLSKKIY
;
A
#
# COMPACT_ATOMS: atom_id res chain seq x y z
N MET A 1 50.40 -18.43 10.08
CA MET A 1 49.46 -19.10 9.16
C MET A 1 48.37 -18.11 8.81
N PRO A 2 48.15 -17.75 7.53
CA PRO A 2 47.02 -16.94 7.17
C PRO A 2 45.75 -17.81 7.23
N ILE A 3 44.73 -17.29 7.90
CA ILE A 3 43.39 -17.88 7.91
C ILE A 3 42.78 -17.58 6.53
N ASN A 4 42.64 -18.61 5.70
CA ASN A 4 41.94 -18.51 4.43
C ASN A 4 40.44 -18.28 4.69
N PHE A 5 40.00 -17.02 4.58
CA PHE A 5 38.60 -16.60 4.77
C PHE A 5 37.73 -16.70 3.50
N PHE A 6 38.27 -17.21 2.38
CA PHE A 6 37.54 -17.28 1.13
C PHE A 6 37.82 -18.58 0.38
N SER A 7 37.15 -19.65 0.79
CA SER A 7 36.73 -20.70 -0.13
C SER A 7 35.21 -20.81 -0.07
N PHE A 8 34.54 -19.73 -0.50
CA PHE A 8 33.10 -19.79 -0.79
C PHE A 8 32.95 -20.45 -2.16
N GLU A 9 32.65 -21.75 -2.16
CA GLU A 9 32.41 -22.51 -3.38
C GLU A 9 31.22 -21.93 -4.16
N VAL A 10 31.33 -21.88 -5.49
CA VAL A 10 30.26 -21.41 -6.40
C VAL A 10 28.94 -22.20 -6.23
N SER A 11 29.05 -23.46 -5.77
CA SER A 11 27.93 -24.31 -5.33
C SER A 11 27.09 -23.66 -4.22
N SER A 12 27.70 -22.90 -3.30
CA SER A 12 27.01 -22.26 -2.19
C SER A 12 26.19 -21.05 -2.64
N TYR A 13 26.66 -20.28 -3.62
CA TYR A 13 25.93 -19.12 -4.16
C TYR A 13 24.73 -19.54 -5.01
N LEU A 14 24.90 -20.56 -5.85
CA LEU A 14 23.80 -21.10 -6.66
C LEU A 14 22.69 -21.67 -5.75
N ASN A 15 23.06 -22.41 -4.71
CA ASN A 15 22.11 -22.94 -3.74
C ASN A 15 21.41 -21.83 -2.94
N LEU A 16 22.13 -20.79 -2.50
CA LEU A 16 21.53 -19.63 -1.84
C LEU A 16 20.56 -18.87 -2.76
N PHE A 17 20.91 -18.70 -4.03
CA PHE A 17 20.07 -18.06 -5.03
C PHE A 17 18.79 -18.88 -5.30
N LEU A 18 18.91 -20.19 -5.43
CA LEU A 18 17.77 -21.11 -5.60
C LEU A 18 16.85 -21.09 -4.37
N ILE A 19 17.42 -21.12 -3.16
CA ILE A 19 16.65 -21.00 -1.91
C ILE A 19 15.95 -19.64 -1.82
N ALA A 20 16.63 -18.56 -2.20
CA ALA A 20 16.04 -17.23 -2.23
C ALA A 20 14.88 -17.14 -3.23
N LEU A 21 14.98 -17.76 -4.40
CA LEU A 21 13.92 -17.87 -5.39
C LEU A 21 12.66 -18.58 -4.86
N VAL A 22 12.86 -19.60 -4.01
CA VAL A 22 11.77 -20.37 -3.38
C VAL A 22 11.07 -19.60 -2.28
N ILE A 23 11.84 -18.88 -1.47
CA ILE A 23 11.33 -18.19 -0.28
C ILE A 23 10.79 -16.79 -0.65
N TRP A 24 11.28 -16.17 -1.72
CA TRP A 24 10.90 -14.83 -2.16
C TRP A 24 9.38 -14.64 -2.32
N PRO A 25 8.62 -15.54 -2.98
CA PRO A 25 7.17 -15.40 -3.09
C PRO A 25 6.47 -15.34 -1.72
N ILE A 26 6.94 -16.13 -0.75
CA ILE A 26 6.39 -16.17 0.61
C ILE A 26 6.67 -14.85 1.33
N ILE A 27 7.93 -14.39 1.32
CA ILE A 27 8.32 -13.10 1.91
C ILE A 27 7.52 -11.98 1.28
N TYR A 28 7.40 -11.97 -0.05
CA TYR A 28 6.68 -10.93 -0.76
C TYR A 28 5.19 -10.93 -0.44
N GLN A 29 4.54 -12.11 -0.32
CA GLN A 29 3.18 -12.20 0.21
C GLN A 29 3.06 -11.62 1.61
N LEU A 30 3.92 -12.02 2.55
CA LEU A 30 3.87 -11.48 3.92
C LEU A 30 4.01 -9.95 3.94
N ILE A 31 4.87 -9.40 3.10
CA ILE A 31 5.03 -7.96 2.92
C ILE A 31 3.75 -7.32 2.40
N LEU A 32 3.17 -7.86 1.31
CA LEU A 32 1.91 -7.37 0.74
C LEU A 32 0.77 -7.44 1.76
N TRP A 33 0.69 -8.52 2.54
CA TRP A 33 -0.30 -8.71 3.57
C TRP A 33 -0.17 -7.70 4.69
N ARG A 34 1.05 -7.50 5.21
CA ARG A 34 1.34 -6.49 6.23
C ARG A 34 1.01 -5.09 5.74
N PHE A 35 1.37 -4.74 4.50
CA PHE A 35 1.02 -3.45 3.91
C PHE A 35 -0.48 -3.27 3.74
N PHE A 36 -1.20 -4.32 3.36
CA PHE A 36 -2.66 -4.30 3.27
C PHE A 36 -3.29 -4.05 4.65
N LEU A 37 -2.91 -4.84 5.66
CA LEU A 37 -3.44 -4.74 7.03
C LEU A 37 -3.16 -3.38 7.67
N LYS A 38 -1.91 -2.90 7.56
CA LYS A 38 -1.53 -1.57 8.05
C LYS A 38 -2.38 -0.47 7.42
N LYS A 39 -2.70 -0.59 6.13
CA LYS A 39 -3.60 0.37 5.48
C LYS A 39 -5.05 0.16 5.91
N PHE A 40 -5.50 -1.09 6.12
CA PHE A 40 -6.88 -1.41 6.49
C PHE A 40 -7.26 -0.98 7.90
N SER A 41 -6.33 -0.99 8.87
CA SER A 41 -6.59 -0.53 10.24
C SER A 41 -7.09 0.91 10.30
N PHE A 42 -6.71 1.75 9.33
CA PHE A 42 -7.21 3.11 9.18
C PHE A 42 -8.66 3.17 8.67
N PHE A 43 -9.17 2.14 7.97
CA PHE A 43 -10.51 2.18 7.36
C PHE A 43 -11.60 1.46 8.14
N LYS A 44 -11.27 0.45 8.97
CA LYS A 44 -12.28 -0.38 9.68
C LYS A 44 -13.21 0.45 10.60
N LYS A 45 -12.79 1.65 10.99
CA LYS A 45 -13.53 2.54 11.88
C LYS A 45 -14.19 3.73 11.15
N ASN A 46 -14.03 3.85 9.83
CA ASN A 46 -14.44 5.04 9.06
C ASN A 46 -15.57 4.72 8.09
N GLU A 47 -16.61 5.55 8.14
CA GLU A 47 -17.71 5.55 7.19
C GLU A 47 -17.32 6.21 5.86
N LEU A 48 -16.24 6.98 5.82
CA LEU A 48 -15.79 7.77 4.67
C LEU A 48 -14.87 6.98 3.73
N ILE A 49 -15.36 5.92 3.09
CA ILE A 49 -14.61 5.22 2.03
C ILE A 49 -15.16 5.63 0.66
N THR A 50 -14.27 6.06 -0.24
CA THR A 50 -14.59 6.33 -1.64
C THR A 50 -14.56 5.06 -2.48
N HIS A 51 -15.31 5.05 -3.58
CA HIS A 51 -15.37 3.91 -4.49
C HIS A 51 -13.97 3.54 -5.06
N SER A 52 -13.17 4.54 -5.41
CA SER A 52 -11.80 4.37 -5.91
C SER A 52 -10.87 3.67 -4.92
N LEU A 53 -10.96 4.00 -3.63
CA LEU A 53 -10.18 3.35 -2.58
C LEU A 53 -10.54 1.86 -2.48
N ARG A 54 -11.84 1.51 -2.49
CA ARG A 54 -12.28 0.10 -2.48
C ARG A 54 -11.76 -0.65 -3.70
N LYS A 55 -11.86 -0.08 -4.90
CA LYS A 55 -11.33 -0.67 -6.14
C LYS A 55 -9.81 -0.91 -6.06
N SER A 56 -9.07 0.04 -5.49
CA SER A 56 -7.63 -0.12 -5.22
C SER A 56 -7.33 -1.27 -4.25
N LYS A 57 -8.15 -1.45 -3.20
CA LYS A 57 -8.01 -2.60 -2.27
C LYS A 57 -8.31 -3.93 -2.94
N ILE A 58 -9.34 -4.00 -3.78
CA ILE A 58 -9.64 -5.19 -4.58
C ILE A 58 -8.47 -5.52 -5.50
N LYS A 59 -7.87 -4.52 -6.16
CA LYS A 59 -6.67 -4.73 -6.97
C LYS A 59 -5.51 -5.30 -6.15
N ASN A 60 -5.31 -4.84 -4.91
CA ASN A 60 -4.28 -5.40 -4.02
C ASN A 60 -4.59 -6.84 -3.61
N LEU A 61 -5.86 -7.19 -3.38
CA LEU A 61 -6.29 -8.56 -3.11
C LEU A 61 -6.02 -9.47 -4.33
N ILE A 62 -6.34 -9.00 -5.54
CA ILE A 62 -6.04 -9.73 -6.78
C ILE A 62 -4.53 -9.90 -6.96
N HIS A 63 -3.74 -8.85 -6.74
CA HIS A 63 -2.28 -8.91 -6.80
C HIS A 63 -1.71 -9.92 -5.80
N TYR A 64 -2.22 -9.91 -4.57
CA TYR A 64 -1.87 -10.90 -3.54
C TYR A 64 -2.21 -12.34 -3.97
N ALA A 65 -3.39 -12.55 -4.58
CA ALA A 65 -3.81 -13.84 -5.11
C ALA A 65 -2.86 -14.34 -6.21
N ILE A 66 -2.53 -13.48 -7.18
CA ILE A 66 -1.64 -13.82 -8.29
C ILE A 66 -0.26 -14.22 -7.76
N VAL A 67 0.31 -13.45 -6.84
CA VAL A 67 1.60 -13.78 -6.21
C VAL A 67 1.54 -15.13 -5.50
N GLY A 68 0.41 -15.47 -4.85
CA GLY A 68 0.21 -16.78 -4.23
C GLY A 68 0.17 -17.92 -5.22
N VAL A 69 -0.57 -17.77 -6.32
CA VAL A 69 -0.62 -18.77 -7.38
C VAL A 69 0.75 -18.98 -8.00
N VAL A 70 1.49 -17.90 -8.28
CA VAL A 70 2.87 -17.98 -8.81
C VAL A 70 3.81 -18.67 -7.82
N GLY A 71 3.71 -18.32 -6.53
CA GLY A 71 4.53 -18.94 -5.47
C GLY A 71 4.23 -20.43 -5.30
N LEU A 72 2.96 -20.82 -5.33
CA LEU A 72 2.57 -22.23 -5.29
C LEU A 72 3.03 -22.99 -6.54
N ALA A 73 2.84 -22.42 -7.73
CA ALA A 73 3.30 -23.05 -8.96
C ALA A 73 4.82 -23.26 -8.96
N ALA A 74 5.60 -22.25 -8.54
CA ALA A 74 7.06 -22.35 -8.47
C ALA A 74 7.52 -23.45 -7.50
N THR A 75 6.93 -23.51 -6.30
CA THR A 75 7.28 -24.53 -5.30
C THR A 75 6.82 -25.93 -5.69
N SER A 76 5.66 -26.07 -6.35
CA SER A 76 5.20 -27.34 -6.92
C SER A 76 6.06 -27.83 -8.08
N ILE A 77 6.52 -26.95 -8.98
CA ILE A 77 7.44 -27.31 -10.07
C ILE A 77 8.75 -27.83 -9.50
N LEU A 78 9.31 -27.17 -8.49
CA LEU A 78 10.53 -27.63 -7.82
C LEU A 78 10.36 -29.00 -7.17
N TYR A 79 9.20 -29.24 -6.54
CA TYR A 79 8.89 -30.55 -6.00
C TYR A 79 8.82 -31.63 -7.09
N LEU A 80 8.20 -31.32 -8.25
CA LEU A 80 8.11 -32.22 -9.39
C LEU A 80 9.50 -32.53 -9.96
N ILE A 81 10.36 -31.52 -10.13
CA ILE A 81 11.74 -31.71 -10.61
C ILE A 81 12.50 -32.63 -9.65
N GLY A 82 12.45 -32.37 -8.35
CA GLY A 82 13.11 -33.21 -7.37
C GLY A 82 12.58 -34.65 -7.36
N SER A 83 11.26 -34.82 -7.48
CA SER A 83 10.63 -36.14 -7.49
C SER A 83 10.91 -36.94 -8.77
N LEU A 84 11.04 -36.28 -9.92
CA LEU A 84 11.25 -36.96 -11.21
C LEU A 84 12.73 -37.21 -11.54
N PHE A 85 13.61 -36.28 -11.15
CA PHE A 85 15.01 -36.30 -11.58
C PHE A 85 16.01 -36.57 -10.45
N LEU A 86 15.61 -36.43 -9.18
CA LEU A 86 16.50 -36.53 -8.03
C LEU A 86 16.03 -37.55 -6.99
N GLU A 87 15.11 -38.47 -7.34
CA GLU A 87 14.48 -39.37 -6.36
C GLU A 87 15.47 -40.25 -5.58
N SER A 88 16.56 -40.67 -6.24
CA SER A 88 17.64 -41.48 -5.66
C SER A 88 18.72 -40.67 -4.95
N GLU A 89 18.70 -39.34 -5.05
CA GLU A 89 19.74 -38.48 -4.48
C GLU A 89 19.52 -38.26 -2.98
N GLU A 90 20.56 -38.51 -2.17
CA GLU A 90 20.49 -38.35 -0.71
C GLU A 90 20.10 -36.92 -0.31
N PHE A 91 20.54 -35.93 -1.10
CA PHE A 91 20.16 -34.53 -0.92
C PHE A 91 18.64 -34.31 -1.03
N TRP A 92 17.99 -34.92 -2.02
CA TRP A 92 16.54 -34.79 -2.21
C TRP A 92 15.77 -35.51 -1.11
N ILE A 93 16.17 -36.74 -0.76
CA ILE A 93 15.52 -37.53 0.29
C ILE A 93 15.53 -36.77 1.62
N LYS A 94 16.66 -36.14 1.98
CA LYS A 94 16.79 -35.33 3.21
C LYS A 94 15.92 -34.07 3.20
N ASN A 95 15.71 -33.46 2.04
CA ASN A 95 15.05 -32.15 1.94
C ASN A 95 13.59 -32.21 1.44
N LYS A 96 13.11 -33.35 0.95
CA LYS A 96 11.75 -33.55 0.40
C LYS A 96 10.66 -33.04 1.33
N MET A 97 10.76 -33.35 2.62
CA MET A 97 9.79 -32.91 3.62
C MET A 97 9.82 -31.39 3.83
N SER A 98 10.99 -30.76 3.75
CA SER A 98 11.14 -29.30 3.82
C SER A 98 10.47 -28.61 2.64
N VAL A 99 10.56 -29.18 1.43
CA VAL A 99 9.88 -28.67 0.22
C VAL A 99 8.37 -28.81 0.35
N ILE A 100 7.88 -29.95 0.84
CA ILE A 100 6.43 -30.15 1.12
C ILE A 100 5.94 -29.14 2.17
N ALA A 101 6.70 -28.95 3.25
CA ALA A 101 6.37 -27.97 4.28
C ALA A 101 6.32 -26.54 3.72
N ALA A 102 7.22 -26.17 2.81
CA ALA A 102 7.21 -24.87 2.14
C ALA A 102 5.96 -24.69 1.26
N ILE A 103 5.53 -25.73 0.53
CA ILE A 103 4.28 -25.70 -0.27
C ILE A 103 3.07 -25.49 0.66
N ILE A 104 2.96 -26.28 1.73
CA ILE A 104 1.86 -26.18 2.70
C ILE A 104 1.84 -24.79 3.33
N PHE A 105 3.00 -24.28 3.74
CA PHE A 105 3.11 -22.96 4.34
C PHE A 105 2.68 -21.86 3.36
N THR A 106 3.13 -21.91 2.10
CA THR A 106 2.74 -20.98 1.05
C THR A 106 1.23 -21.01 0.77
N ALA A 107 0.63 -22.20 0.77
CA ALA A 107 -0.80 -22.37 0.60
C ALA A 107 -1.56 -21.76 1.79
N ALA A 108 -1.13 -22.06 3.02
CA ALA A 108 -1.73 -21.53 4.23
C ALA A 108 -1.66 -20.00 4.29
N THR A 109 -0.49 -19.40 4.03
CA THR A 109 -0.34 -17.93 4.00
C THR A 109 -1.20 -17.28 2.91
N SER A 110 -1.29 -17.91 1.74
CA SER A 110 -2.13 -17.44 0.64
C SER A 110 -3.61 -17.46 1.04
N ILE A 111 -4.11 -18.58 1.56
CA ILE A 111 -5.51 -18.76 1.94
C ILE A 111 -5.88 -17.84 3.10
N ILE A 112 -5.12 -17.85 4.19
CA ILE A 112 -5.37 -17.02 5.37
C ILE A 112 -5.33 -15.53 4.99
N GLY A 113 -4.34 -15.12 4.20
CA GLY A 113 -4.22 -13.75 3.73
C GLY A 113 -5.41 -13.33 2.88
N LEU A 114 -5.82 -14.14 1.90
CA LEU A 114 -6.97 -13.86 1.05
C LEU A 114 -8.28 -13.79 1.82
N VAL A 115 -8.54 -14.74 2.72
CA VAL A 115 -9.74 -14.74 3.56
C VAL A 115 -9.77 -13.50 4.44
N THR A 116 -8.64 -13.19 5.11
CA THR A 116 -8.54 -12.01 5.97
C THR A 116 -8.78 -10.73 5.17
N MET A 117 -8.08 -10.53 4.04
CA MET A 117 -8.27 -9.37 3.18
C MET A 117 -9.69 -9.28 2.62
N GLY A 118 -10.29 -10.42 2.22
CA GLY A 118 -11.65 -10.49 1.67
C GLY A 118 -12.71 -10.08 2.69
N ILE A 119 -12.62 -10.61 3.92
CA ILE A 119 -13.50 -10.21 5.05
C ILE A 119 -13.35 -8.71 5.33
N LEU A 120 -12.12 -8.21 5.34
CA LEU A 120 -11.88 -6.78 5.56
C LEU A 120 -12.51 -5.94 4.42
N ILE A 121 -12.30 -6.30 3.15
CA ILE A 121 -12.92 -5.56 2.02
C ILE A 121 -14.45 -5.64 2.05
N SER A 122 -15.05 -6.76 2.45
CA SER A 122 -16.51 -6.88 2.53
C SER A 122 -17.11 -6.01 3.63
N GLN A 123 -16.35 -5.72 4.69
CA GLN A 123 -16.73 -4.79 5.75
C GLN A 123 -16.61 -3.31 5.35
N MET A 124 -15.99 -2.98 4.20
CA MET A 124 -15.89 -1.60 3.72
C MET A 124 -17.23 -1.10 3.16
N LYS A 125 -17.82 -0.10 3.82
CA LYS A 125 -18.99 0.63 3.33
C LYS A 125 -18.55 1.84 2.51
N ILE A 126 -19.05 1.98 1.29
CA ILE A 126 -18.82 3.17 0.46
C ILE A 126 -19.91 4.19 0.80
N ASN A 127 -19.56 5.32 1.40
CA ASN A 127 -20.55 6.32 1.76
C ASN A 127 -20.35 7.66 1.04
N HIS A 128 -19.26 7.86 0.29
CA HIS A 128 -19.01 9.11 -0.42
C HIS A 128 -18.57 8.91 -1.87
N LYS A 129 -19.18 9.70 -2.75
CA LYS A 129 -18.69 9.99 -4.08
C LYS A 129 -18.05 11.37 -4.06
N ILE A 130 -16.88 11.50 -4.68
CA ILE A 130 -16.17 12.78 -4.72
C ILE A 130 -16.92 13.75 -5.66
N ASP A 131 -17.33 14.90 -5.12
CA ASP A 131 -17.88 16.00 -5.91
C ASP A 131 -16.76 16.96 -6.35
N TRP A 132 -16.31 16.79 -7.59
CA TRP A 132 -15.25 17.60 -8.18
C TRP A 132 -15.63 19.08 -8.39
N ASN A 133 -16.93 19.40 -8.50
CA ASN A 133 -17.37 20.80 -8.59
C ASN A 133 -17.24 21.50 -7.24
N SER A 134 -17.63 20.81 -6.17
CA SER A 134 -17.41 21.29 -4.80
C SER A 134 -15.92 21.50 -4.50
N ILE A 135 -15.06 20.57 -4.91
CA ILE A 135 -13.60 20.71 -4.79
C ILE A 135 -13.10 21.95 -5.52
N LYS A 136 -13.55 22.19 -6.76
CA LYS A 136 -13.16 23.38 -7.51
C LYS A 136 -13.51 24.67 -6.77
N ASN A 137 -14.74 24.77 -6.26
CA ASN A 137 -15.20 25.95 -5.52
C ASN A 137 -14.40 26.15 -4.24
N ILE A 138 -14.21 25.10 -3.44
CA ILE A 138 -13.41 25.16 -2.19
C ILE A 138 -11.96 25.57 -2.48
N SER A 139 -11.37 25.05 -3.55
CA SER A 139 -9.99 25.35 -3.93
C SER A 139 -9.81 26.83 -4.26
N ILE A 140 -10.80 27.45 -4.92
CA ILE A 140 -10.81 28.89 -5.26
C ILE A 140 -11.11 29.74 -4.02
N GLU A 141 -12.11 29.38 -3.23
CA GLU A 141 -12.59 30.18 -2.09
C GLU A 141 -11.60 30.21 -0.92
N LYS A 142 -10.88 29.10 -0.68
CA LYS A 142 -10.09 28.91 0.54
C LYS A 142 -8.58 28.82 0.32
N ASP A 143 -8.11 28.73 -0.93
CA ASP A 143 -6.69 28.53 -1.28
C ASP A 143 -5.95 27.57 -0.33
N LEU A 144 -6.59 26.42 -0.05
CA LEU A 144 -6.06 25.46 0.89
C LEU A 144 -4.75 24.90 0.36
N ASN A 145 -3.68 25.03 1.13
CA ASN A 145 -2.39 24.44 0.81
C ASN A 145 -1.73 23.94 2.11
N PHE A 146 -0.76 23.04 1.98
CA PHE A 146 -0.10 22.39 3.11
C PHE A 146 0.98 23.26 3.77
N ASN A 147 1.17 24.49 3.26
CA ASN A 147 1.98 25.53 3.86
C ASN A 147 1.16 26.44 4.81
N ASN A 148 -0.17 26.51 4.65
CA ASN A 148 -1.06 27.32 5.49
C ASN A 148 -1.37 26.64 6.83
N SER A 149 -1.28 27.41 7.92
CA SER A 149 -1.47 26.95 9.31
C SER A 149 -2.90 26.52 9.66
N ASP A 150 -3.87 26.79 8.78
CA ASP A 150 -5.29 26.45 8.96
C ASP A 150 -5.59 24.96 8.75
N PHE A 151 -4.60 24.22 8.25
CA PHE A 151 -4.69 22.81 7.92
C PHE A 151 -3.82 21.99 8.90
N GLN A 152 -4.45 21.24 9.81
CA GLN A 152 -3.74 20.38 10.77
C GLN A 152 -4.05 18.90 10.50
N ILE A 153 -3.01 18.08 10.33
CA ILE A 153 -3.15 16.62 10.51
C ILE A 153 -2.99 16.37 12.00
N ARG A 154 -4.10 15.99 12.62
CA ARG A 154 -4.15 15.48 13.98
C ARG A 154 -4.33 13.98 13.86
N TRP A 155 -3.22 13.23 13.90
CA TRP A 155 -3.32 11.78 13.96
C TRP A 155 -3.99 11.41 15.28
N LEU A 156 -5.25 10.97 15.20
CA LEU A 156 -5.91 10.38 16.35
C LEU A 156 -5.11 9.15 16.77
N ASP A 157 -4.90 9.00 18.08
CA ASP A 157 -4.37 7.75 18.58
C ASP A 157 -5.31 6.61 18.10
N PRO A 158 -4.78 5.57 17.44
CA PRO A 158 -5.62 4.55 16.82
C PRO A 158 -6.42 3.71 17.84
N ILE A 159 -5.97 3.69 19.09
CA ILE A 159 -6.55 2.97 20.24
C ILE A 159 -7.55 3.87 20.96
N THR A 160 -7.12 5.03 21.48
CA THR A 160 -7.94 5.90 22.34
C THR A 160 -8.89 6.78 21.54
N LYS A 161 -8.65 6.97 20.24
CA LYS A 161 -9.41 7.90 19.39
C LYS A 161 -9.46 9.33 19.92
N GLN A 162 -8.51 9.66 20.79
CA GLN A 162 -8.32 11.01 21.30
C GLN A 162 -7.15 11.67 20.56
N TYR A 163 -7.23 12.98 20.51
CA TYR A 163 -6.12 13.80 20.03
C TYR A 163 -5.07 13.92 21.14
N GLU A 164 -3.83 13.60 20.81
CA GLU A 164 -2.68 13.95 21.64
C GLU A 164 -1.85 14.98 20.88
N GLU A 165 -1.55 16.11 21.50
CA GLU A 165 -0.71 17.16 20.90
C GLU A 165 0.66 16.63 20.48
N ALA A 166 1.19 15.62 21.17
CA ALA A 166 2.43 14.94 20.82
C ALA A 166 2.39 14.24 19.45
N ASN A 167 1.19 13.93 18.92
CA ASN A 167 0.98 13.29 17.62
C ASN A 167 0.76 14.30 16.49
N GLN A 168 0.85 15.61 16.77
CA GLN A 168 0.75 16.65 15.76
C GLN A 168 2.00 16.61 14.86
N LYS A 169 1.78 16.47 13.56
CA LYS A 169 2.86 16.49 12.56
C LYS A 169 2.80 17.76 11.73
N VAL A 170 3.98 18.29 11.40
CA VAL A 170 4.11 19.41 10.46
C VAL A 170 3.78 18.91 9.06
N LEU A 171 2.70 19.42 8.50
CA LEU A 171 2.08 18.87 7.30
C LEU A 171 2.94 18.96 6.06
N ASN A 172 3.60 20.11 5.88
CA ASN A 172 4.53 20.36 4.80
C ASN A 172 5.69 19.34 4.81
N VAL A 173 6.18 18.96 5.99
CA VAL A 173 7.25 17.97 6.13
C VAL A 173 6.77 16.58 5.72
N GLU A 174 5.59 16.16 6.17
CA GLU A 174 5.01 14.88 5.77
C GLU A 174 4.66 14.86 4.28
N TRP A 175 4.12 15.96 3.74
CA TRP A 175 3.87 16.11 2.31
C TRP A 175 5.14 15.93 1.49
N LYS A 176 6.21 16.68 1.79
CA LYS A 176 7.48 16.55 1.05
C LYS A 176 8.02 15.13 1.11
N LYS A 177 7.91 14.47 2.26
CA LYS A 177 8.32 13.06 2.41
C LYS A 177 7.49 12.13 1.53
N ASP A 178 6.17 12.22 1.61
CA ASP A 178 5.26 11.36 0.86
C ASP A 178 5.36 11.64 -0.64
N PHE A 179 5.38 12.90 -1.04
CA PHE A 179 5.57 13.36 -2.40
C PHE A 179 6.88 12.85 -3.00
N ASN A 180 8.01 13.04 -2.31
CA ASN A 180 9.32 12.54 -2.76
C ASN A 180 9.36 11.00 -2.84
N PHE A 181 8.72 10.31 -1.89
CA PHE A 181 8.58 8.86 -1.95
C PHE A 181 7.82 8.42 -3.20
N TYR A 182 6.67 9.02 -3.49
CA TYR A 182 5.90 8.68 -4.68
C TYR A 182 6.60 9.12 -5.97
N HIS A 183 7.30 10.24 -5.95
CA HIS A 183 8.09 10.73 -7.09
C HIS A 183 9.29 9.83 -7.41
N SER A 184 9.96 9.27 -6.40
CA SER A 184 11.09 8.34 -6.59
C SER A 184 10.67 6.91 -6.97
N MET A 185 9.50 6.46 -6.49
CA MET A 185 9.01 5.10 -6.72
C MET A 185 8.17 4.93 -7.99
N SER A 186 7.63 6.00 -8.58
CA SER A 186 6.72 5.89 -9.72
C SER A 186 7.32 6.40 -11.03
N ILE A 187 7.03 5.68 -12.13
CA ILE A 187 7.04 6.28 -13.47
C ILE A 187 6.06 7.46 -13.38
N LYS A 188 6.55 8.71 -13.53
CA LYS A 188 5.89 10.01 -13.29
C LYS A 188 4.36 10.11 -13.46
N LYS A 189 3.77 9.30 -14.35
CA LYS A 189 2.36 9.32 -14.76
C LYS A 189 1.30 9.14 -13.65
N ASN A 190 1.64 8.65 -12.45
CA ASN A 190 0.64 8.35 -11.41
C ASN A 190 0.91 8.98 -10.03
N ILE A 191 1.83 9.94 -9.93
CA ILE A 191 2.16 10.59 -8.64
C ILE A 191 0.91 11.21 -8.01
N SER A 192 0.18 12.05 -8.76
CA SER A 192 -1.01 12.77 -8.30
C SER A 192 -2.08 11.84 -7.72
N PHE A 193 -2.43 10.77 -8.43
CA PHE A 193 -3.38 9.76 -7.98
C PHE A 193 -2.91 9.01 -6.72
N ASN A 194 -1.63 8.64 -6.66
CA ASN A 194 -1.10 7.89 -5.53
C ASN A 194 -1.06 8.74 -4.26
N VAL A 195 -0.66 10.00 -4.38
CA VAL A 195 -0.62 10.96 -3.27
C VAL A 195 -2.04 11.26 -2.79
N LEU A 196 -2.99 11.57 -3.70
CA LEU A 196 -4.37 11.85 -3.29
C LEU A 196 -5.00 10.63 -2.57
N ASN A 197 -4.83 9.42 -3.10
CA ASN A 197 -5.32 8.21 -2.41
C ASN A 197 -4.64 7.98 -1.06
N HIS A 198 -3.37 8.36 -0.91
CA HIS A 198 -2.65 8.24 0.36
C HIS A 198 -3.27 9.14 1.43
N TYR A 199 -3.64 10.36 1.07
CA TYR A 199 -4.24 11.33 1.98
C TYR A 199 -5.72 10.99 2.26
N LEU A 200 -6.48 10.62 1.25
CA LEU A 200 -7.86 10.12 1.42
C LEU A 200 -7.92 8.85 2.29
N ALA A 201 -6.88 8.01 2.24
CA ALA A 201 -6.78 6.83 3.09
C ALA A 201 -6.67 7.14 4.60
N LYS A 202 -6.34 8.39 4.93
CA LYS A 202 -6.12 8.88 6.28
C LYS A 202 -7.11 9.99 6.62
N ALA A 203 -8.25 10.08 5.92
CA ALA A 203 -9.17 11.21 6.01
C ALA A 203 -9.67 11.52 7.44
N ASP A 204 -9.72 10.51 8.32
CA ASP A 204 -10.06 10.64 9.74
C ASP A 204 -8.97 11.29 10.60
N CYS A 205 -7.74 11.35 10.11
CA CYS A 205 -6.60 12.00 10.75
C CYS A 205 -6.49 13.48 10.38
N PHE A 206 -7.35 13.98 9.49
CA PHE A 206 -7.37 15.39 9.11
C PHE A 206 -8.39 16.14 9.95
N TYR A 207 -7.94 17.27 10.52
CA TYR A 207 -8.80 18.19 11.22
C TYR A 207 -8.63 19.59 10.64
N PHE A 208 -9.75 20.20 10.29
CA PHE A 208 -9.81 21.53 9.71
C PHE A 208 -10.25 22.51 10.78
N TYR A 209 -9.41 23.50 11.08
CA TYR A 209 -9.76 24.51 12.07
C TYR A 209 -11.02 25.27 11.62
N GLY A 210 -12.03 25.33 12.48
CA GLY A 210 -13.30 26.03 12.20
C GLY A 210 -14.29 25.29 11.28
N ILE A 211 -14.05 24.02 10.96
CA ILE A 211 -14.94 23.23 10.10
C ILE A 211 -15.39 21.97 10.85
N ASN A 212 -16.58 22.04 11.45
CA ASN A 212 -17.21 20.92 12.14
C ASN A 212 -18.17 20.14 11.20
N ALA A 213 -17.72 19.83 9.99
CA ALA A 213 -18.51 19.06 9.01
C ALA A 213 -17.69 17.86 8.51
N PRO A 214 -17.72 16.71 9.21
CA PRO A 214 -17.00 15.50 8.82
C PRO A 214 -17.29 15.07 7.38
N GLU A 215 -18.52 15.35 6.91
CA GLU A 215 -19.01 15.06 5.57
C GLU A 215 -18.23 15.77 4.46
N LYS A 216 -17.59 16.91 4.76
CA LYS A 216 -16.82 17.69 3.77
C LYS A 216 -15.31 17.47 3.84
N ASN A 217 -14.83 16.64 4.77
CA ASN A 217 -13.39 16.42 4.96
C ASN A 217 -12.71 15.86 3.71
N ILE A 218 -13.40 15.02 2.94
CA ILE A 218 -12.88 14.46 1.69
C ILE A 218 -12.62 15.59 0.68
N GLU A 219 -13.58 16.47 0.49
CA GLU A 219 -13.52 17.59 -0.45
C GLU A 219 -12.42 18.59 -0.04
N PHE A 220 -12.28 18.86 1.26
CA PHE A 220 -11.20 19.71 1.75
C PHE A 220 -9.81 19.08 1.58
N ILE A 221 -9.65 17.78 1.85
CA ILE A 221 -8.39 17.07 1.59
C ILE A 221 -8.08 17.09 0.09
N CYS A 222 -9.06 16.78 -0.75
CA CYS A 222 -8.90 16.82 -2.21
C CYS A 222 -8.48 18.22 -2.67
N SER A 223 -9.13 19.27 -2.19
CA SER A 223 -8.81 20.67 -2.55
C SER A 223 -7.38 21.02 -2.16
N ALA A 224 -6.98 20.69 -0.92
CA ALA A 224 -5.64 20.97 -0.44
C ALA A 224 -4.56 20.20 -1.22
N VAL A 225 -4.80 18.93 -1.53
CA VAL A 225 -3.89 18.12 -2.36
C VAL A 225 -3.80 18.69 -3.78
N VAL A 226 -4.93 19.04 -4.41
CA VAL A 226 -4.96 19.60 -5.77
C VAL A 226 -4.15 20.90 -5.85
N ASN A 227 -4.39 21.84 -4.94
CA ASN A 227 -3.65 23.08 -4.86
C ASN A 227 -2.15 22.84 -4.64
N GLN A 228 -1.79 21.90 -3.76
CA GLN A 228 -0.39 21.57 -3.52
C GLN A 228 0.27 20.94 -4.77
N LEU A 229 -0.42 20.07 -5.52
CA LEU A 229 0.12 19.50 -6.76
C LEU A 229 0.40 20.58 -7.82
N ILE A 230 -0.43 21.63 -7.89
CA ILE A 230 -0.21 22.78 -8.78
C ILE A 230 0.99 23.60 -8.31
N GLN A 231 1.11 23.86 -7.00
CA GLN A 231 2.27 24.56 -6.42
C GLN A 231 3.59 23.82 -6.67
N GLU A 232 3.59 22.48 -6.63
CA GLU A 232 4.76 21.65 -6.95
C GLU A 232 5.03 21.54 -8.47
N GLY A 233 4.24 22.23 -9.32
CA GLY A 233 4.44 22.30 -10.76
C GLY A 233 4.05 21.04 -11.54
N LEU A 234 3.25 20.14 -10.96
CA LEU A 234 2.76 18.97 -11.69
C LEU A 234 1.64 19.31 -12.69
N TYR A 235 0.95 20.43 -12.48
CA TYR A 235 -0.15 20.91 -13.31
C TYR A 235 -0.04 22.41 -13.49
N GLU A 236 -0.46 22.90 -14.65
CA GLU A 236 -0.42 24.33 -14.99
C GLU A 236 -1.52 25.13 -14.27
N ASN A 237 -2.67 24.49 -14.00
CA ASN A 237 -3.84 25.14 -13.41
C ASN A 237 -4.79 24.14 -12.74
N LEU A 238 -5.75 24.68 -11.98
CA LEU A 238 -6.77 23.92 -11.24
C LEU A 238 -7.58 22.99 -12.12
N ASP A 239 -8.01 23.47 -13.29
CA ASP A 239 -8.85 22.70 -14.20
C ASP A 239 -8.13 21.48 -14.75
N SER A 240 -6.85 21.62 -15.12
CA SER A 240 -6.02 20.51 -15.59
C SER A 240 -5.80 19.43 -14.51
N ALA A 241 -5.62 19.85 -13.26
CA ALA A 241 -5.44 18.93 -12.13
C ALA A 241 -6.73 18.16 -11.81
N ILE A 242 -7.88 18.85 -11.77
CA ILE A 242 -9.19 18.24 -11.51
C ILE A 242 -9.59 17.29 -12.63
N ASP A 243 -9.38 17.67 -13.90
CA ASP A 243 -9.72 16.81 -15.05
C ASP A 243 -8.92 15.49 -15.00
N ASP A 244 -7.60 15.54 -14.76
CA ASP A 244 -6.77 14.33 -14.66
C ASP A 244 -7.16 13.45 -13.46
N LEU A 245 -7.34 14.05 -12.27
CA LEU A 245 -7.67 13.30 -11.07
C LEU A 245 -9.08 12.70 -11.10
N SER A 246 -10.06 13.44 -11.61
CA SER A 246 -11.44 12.96 -11.74
C SER A 246 -11.54 11.74 -12.65
N LYS A 247 -10.79 11.72 -13.77
CA LYS A 247 -10.69 10.56 -14.66
C LYS A 247 -10.06 9.34 -13.98
N LYS A 248 -9.12 9.56 -13.06
CA LYS A 248 -8.39 8.48 -12.35
C LYS A 248 -9.14 7.93 -11.13
N ILE A 249 -10.03 8.71 -10.51
CA ILE A 249 -10.62 8.44 -9.17
C ILE A 249 -12.11 8.03 -9.21
N TYR A 250 -12.66 7.69 -10.39
CA TYR A 250 -14.04 7.23 -10.59
C TYR A 250 -14.64 6.30 -9.50
#